data_AF-A0A972D731-F1
#
_entry.id   AF-A0A972D731-F1
#
_cell.length_a   1.000
_cell.length_b   1.000
_cell.length_c   1.000
_cell.angle_alpha   90.00
_cell.angle_beta   90.00
_cell.angle_gamma   90.00
#
_symmetry.space_group_name_H-M   'P 1'
#
loop_
_entity.id
_entity.type
_entity.pdbx_description
1 polymer ?
#
loop_
_entity_poly.entity_id
_entity_poly.type
_entity_poly.pdbx_seq_one_letter_code
_entity_poly.pdbx_strand_id
1 'polypeptide(L)'
;MAKQERTVVNFSLVLTTVFTGLKYVVAFLLVTILLLAVTYWLGWDWSAYEQTIYQYSIYTSIFLGALASGHKSKVKGWLMGIILAVVVWLLFFLVGRLAGVNQKINEGLINGALAVLLGIVGGVIGINI
;
A
#
# COMPACT_ATOMS: atom_id res chain seq x y z
N MET A 1 10.92 19.12 -32.94
CA MET A 1 11.66 19.28 -31.67
C MET A 1 10.76 18.86 -30.53
N ALA A 2 10.88 17.62 -30.05
CA ALA A 2 10.15 17.17 -28.88
C ALA A 2 10.75 17.86 -27.65
N LYS A 3 10.01 18.80 -27.07
CA LYS A 3 10.41 19.52 -25.85
C LYS A 3 10.39 18.49 -24.72
N GLN A 4 11.54 17.88 -24.46
CA GLN A 4 11.74 16.98 -23.33
C GLN A 4 11.62 17.82 -22.06
N GLU A 5 10.40 17.95 -21.54
CA GLU A 5 10.16 18.48 -20.21
C GLU A 5 10.89 17.59 -19.23
N ARG A 6 12.09 18.03 -18.83
CA ARG A 6 12.74 17.56 -17.61
C ARG A 6 11.83 17.95 -16.47
N THR A 7 10.83 17.11 -16.21
CA THR A 7 9.99 17.17 -15.02
C THR A 7 10.88 16.79 -13.85
N VAL A 8 11.59 17.80 -13.33
CA VAL A 8 12.34 17.73 -12.09
C VAL A 8 11.37 17.18 -11.05
N VAL A 9 11.66 15.99 -10.53
CA VAL A 9 10.83 15.37 -9.52
C VAL A 9 10.87 16.27 -8.28
N ASN A 10 9.76 16.95 -8.00
CA ASN A 10 9.66 17.80 -6.82
C ASN A 10 9.54 16.90 -5.59
N PHE A 11 10.61 16.82 -4.79
CA PHE A 11 10.67 15.96 -3.61
C PHE A 11 9.55 16.28 -2.61
N SER A 12 9.18 17.56 -2.44
CA SER A 12 8.07 17.96 -1.57
C SER A 12 6.73 17.41 -2.06
N LEU A 13 6.51 17.40 -3.38
CA LEU A 13 5.32 16.80 -3.97
C LEU A 13 5.28 15.29 -3.74
N VAL A 14 6.39 14.58 -3.99
CA VAL A 14 6.50 13.14 -3.73
C VAL A 14 6.20 12.83 -2.26
N LEU A 15 6.80 13.59 -1.35
CA LEU A 15 6.64 13.36 0.08
C LEU A 15 5.18 13.56 0.51
N THR A 16 4.56 14.68 0.15
CA THR A 16 3.17 15.01 0.52
C THR A 16 2.15 14.04 -0.07
N THR A 17 2.36 13.59 -1.31
CA THR A 17 1.48 12.61 -1.99
C THR A 17 1.58 11.23 -1.36
N VAL A 18 2.80 10.74 -1.12
CA VAL A 18 3.03 9.46 -0.44
C VAL A 18 2.50 9.47 0.98
N PHE A 19 2.69 10.57 1.74
CA PHE A 19 2.08 10.71 3.07
C PHE A 19 0.55 10.71 3.02
N THR A 20 -0.03 11.29 1.97
CA THR A 20 -1.48 11.22 1.76
C THR A 20 -1.91 9.77 1.56
N GLY A 21 -1.23 9.02 0.68
CA GLY A 21 -1.51 7.59 0.47
C GLY A 21 -1.35 6.75 1.75
N LEU A 22 -0.30 7.00 2.54
CA LEU A 22 -0.08 6.34 3.83
C LEU A 22 -1.23 6.52 4.81
N LYS A 23 -1.86 7.70 4.86
CA LYS A 23 -3.04 7.92 5.71
C LYS A 23 -4.19 6.98 5.34
N TYR A 24 -4.42 6.77 4.04
CA TYR A 24 -5.46 5.84 3.57
C TYR A 24 -5.10 4.38 3.84
N VAL A 25 -3.82 4.00 3.69
CA VAL A 25 -3.33 2.67 4.08
C VAL A 25 -3.65 2.39 5.54
N VAL A 26 -3.22 3.30 6.43
CA VAL A 26 -3.43 3.15 7.88
C VAL A 26 -4.91 3.17 8.24
N ALA A 27 -5.69 4.09 7.67
CA ALA A 27 -7.13 4.18 7.91
C ALA A 27 -7.85 2.89 7.52
N PHE A 28 -7.56 2.34 6.34
CA PHE A 28 -8.16 1.09 5.88
C PHE A 28 -7.79 -0.09 6.79
N LEU A 29 -6.52 -0.21 7.19
CA LEU A 29 -6.08 -1.27 8.09
C LEU A 29 -6.74 -1.17 9.47
N LEU A 30 -6.88 0.04 10.02
CA LEU A 30 -7.59 0.26 11.28
C LEU A 30 -9.07 -0.14 11.18
N VAL A 31 -9.74 0.25 10.09
CA VAL A 31 -11.12 -0.18 9.81
C VAL A 31 -11.21 -1.70 9.70
N THR A 32 -10.26 -2.33 9.01
CA THR A 32 -10.23 -3.78 8.85
C THR A 32 -10.05 -4.49 10.19
N ILE A 33 -9.13 -4.03 11.04
CA ILE A 33 -8.92 -4.57 12.39
C ILE A 33 -10.18 -4.43 13.24
N LEU A 34 -10.86 -3.27 13.18
CA LEU A 34 -12.11 -3.04 13.88
C LEU A 34 -13.20 -4.00 13.42
N LEU A 35 -13.35 -4.19 12.10
CA LEU A 35 -14.31 -5.14 11.53
C LEU A 35 -14.01 -6.58 11.98
N LEU A 36 -12.75 -7.00 11.95
CA LEU A 36 -12.34 -8.34 12.39
C LEU A 36 -12.63 -8.58 13.88
N ALA A 37 -12.42 -7.56 14.72
CA ALA A 37 -12.74 -7.63 16.14
C ALA A 37 -14.25 -7.76 16.37
N VAL A 38 -15.07 -7.00 15.63
CA VAL A 38 -16.54 -7.09 15.70
C VAL A 38 -17.03 -8.45 15.22
N THR A 39 -16.54 -8.96 14.08
CA THR A 39 -16.97 -10.27 13.56
C THR A 39 -16.57 -11.40 14.49
N TYR A 40 -15.38 -11.32 15.10
CA TYR A 40 -14.95 -12.29 16.10
C TYR A 40 -15.85 -12.27 17.34
N TRP A 41 -16.21 -11.08 17.85
CA TRP A 41 -17.13 -10.92 18.98
C TRP A 41 -18.53 -11.49 18.68
N LEU A 42 -18.99 -11.42 17.43
CA LEU A 42 -20.24 -12.03 16.96
C LEU A 42 -20.15 -13.55 16.77
N GLY A 43 -19.01 -14.17 17.08
CA GLY A 43 -18.81 -15.61 17.02
C GLY A 43 -18.32 -16.14 15.68
N TRP A 44 -17.92 -15.27 14.74
CA TRP A 44 -17.30 -15.71 13.50
C TRP A 44 -15.82 -15.99 13.69
N ASP A 45 -15.47 -17.28 13.70
CA ASP A 45 -14.08 -17.73 13.66
C ASP A 45 -13.53 -17.69 12.21
N TRP A 46 -12.53 -16.84 12.01
CA TRP A 46 -11.84 -16.66 10.74
C TRP A 46 -10.39 -17.18 10.77
N SER A 47 -10.00 -17.97 11.77
CA SER A 47 -8.64 -18.52 11.89
C SER A 47 -8.21 -19.35 10.69
N ALA A 48 -9.15 -20.02 10.01
CA ALA A 48 -8.88 -20.73 8.75
C ALA A 48 -8.45 -19.80 7.59
N TYR A 49 -8.74 -18.50 7.69
CA TYR A 49 -8.51 -17.49 6.66
C TYR A 49 -7.54 -16.39 7.10
N GLU A 50 -6.91 -16.52 8.27
CA GLU A 50 -6.00 -15.53 8.87
C GLU A 50 -4.98 -14.98 7.88
N GLN A 51 -4.24 -15.88 7.22
CA GLN A 51 -3.20 -15.51 6.26
C GLN A 51 -3.78 -14.80 5.03
N THR A 52 -4.91 -15.29 4.53
CA THR A 52 -5.61 -14.71 3.37
C THR A 52 -6.10 -13.29 3.70
N ILE A 53 -6.79 -13.13 4.83
CA ILE A 53 -7.28 -11.83 5.31
C ILE A 53 -6.12 -10.86 5.46
N TYR A 54 -5.04 -11.26 6.12
CA TYR A 54 -3.85 -10.42 6.28
C TYR A 54 -3.29 -9.94 4.94
N GLN A 55 -3.07 -10.87 4.00
CA GLN A 55 -2.45 -10.58 2.72
C GLN A 55 -3.32 -9.66 1.84
N TYR A 56 -4.61 -9.97 1.71
CA TYR A 56 -5.54 -9.16 0.92
C TYR A 56 -5.83 -7.80 1.56
N SER A 57 -5.79 -7.70 2.90
CA SER A 57 -5.92 -6.41 3.58
C SER A 57 -4.75 -5.49 3.25
N ILE A 58 -3.52 -6.03 3.26
CA ILE A 58 -2.33 -5.26 2.84
C ILE A 58 -2.43 -4.86 1.38
N TYR A 59 -2.74 -5.78 0.48
CA TYR A 59 -2.89 -5.48 -0.95
C TYR A 59 -3.94 -4.41 -1.24
N THR A 60 -5.11 -4.52 -0.60
CA THR A 60 -6.19 -3.56 -0.77
C THR A 60 -5.81 -2.19 -0.20
N SER A 61 -5.17 -2.16 0.98
CA SER A 61 -4.69 -0.91 1.58
C SER A 61 -3.66 -0.20 0.69
N ILE A 62 -2.73 -0.95 0.08
CA ILE A 62 -1.73 -0.40 -0.84
C ILE A 62 -2.40 0.15 -2.10
N PHE A 63 -3.35 -0.60 -2.68
CA PHE A 63 -4.09 -0.14 -3.85
C PHE A 63 -4.84 1.16 -3.57
N LEU A 64 -5.59 1.23 -2.47
CA LEU A 64 -6.36 2.43 -2.08
C LEU A 64 -5.45 3.62 -1.74
N GLY A 65 -4.36 3.37 -1.01
CA GLY A 65 -3.36 4.39 -0.72
C GLY A 65 -2.69 4.91 -1.99
N ALA A 66 -2.39 4.03 -2.94
CA ALA A 66 -1.78 4.40 -4.21
C ALA A 66 -2.76 5.21 -5.06
N LEU A 67 -4.03 4.83 -5.07
CA LEU A 67 -5.11 5.60 -5.69
C LEU A 67 -5.19 7.02 -5.12
N ALA A 68 -5.21 7.17 -3.80
CA ALA A 68 -5.21 8.48 -3.16
C ALA A 68 -3.95 9.30 -3.46
N SER A 69 -2.78 8.65 -3.49
CA SER A 69 -1.50 9.28 -3.82
C SER A 69 -1.46 9.76 -5.28
N GLY A 70 -1.94 8.93 -6.22
CA GLY A 70 -2.09 9.25 -7.63
C GLY A 70 -3.03 10.43 -7.86
N HIS A 71 -4.20 10.41 -7.18
CA HIS A 71 -5.17 11.50 -7.19
C HIS A 71 -4.57 12.81 -6.71
N LYS A 72 -3.81 12.77 -5.62
CA LYS A 72 -3.17 13.98 -5.07
C LYS A 72 -2.07 14.52 -5.98
N SER A 73 -1.31 13.63 -6.63
CA SER A 73 -0.19 14.03 -7.47
C SER A 73 -0.62 14.57 -8.83
N LYS A 74 -1.72 14.05 -9.41
CA LYS A 74 -2.20 14.34 -10.78
C LYS A 74 -1.19 14.12 -11.92
N VAL A 75 0.01 13.64 -11.60
CA VAL A 75 1.10 13.31 -12.53
C VAL A 75 1.86 12.09 -12.03
N LYS A 76 2.43 11.30 -12.95
CA LYS A 76 3.31 10.15 -12.63
C LYS A 76 2.77 9.24 -11.51
N GLY A 77 1.48 8.94 -11.49
CA GLY A 77 0.85 8.12 -10.45
C GLY A 77 1.45 6.72 -10.32
N TRP A 78 1.98 6.14 -11.40
CA TRP A 78 2.76 4.90 -11.34
C TRP A 78 3.97 5.03 -10.39
N LEU A 79 4.70 6.15 -10.44
CA LEU A 79 5.86 6.41 -9.58
C LEU A 79 5.42 6.54 -8.12
N MET A 80 4.36 7.31 -7.87
CA MET A 80 3.81 7.49 -6.53
C MET A 80 3.30 6.17 -5.94
N GLY A 81 2.70 5.33 -6.77
CA GLY A 81 2.27 3.98 -6.44
C GLY A 81 3.43 3.06 -6.07
N ILE A 82 4.52 3.04 -6.85
CA ILE A 82 5.73 2.28 -6.55
C ILE A 82 6.31 2.72 -5.21
N ILE A 83 6.52 4.03 -5.03
CA ILE A 83 7.13 4.56 -3.80
C ILE A 83 6.29 4.19 -2.59
N LEU A 84 4.97 4.37 -2.67
CA LEU A 84 4.07 3.98 -1.59
C LEU A 84 4.14 2.48 -1.29
N ALA A 85 4.07 1.62 -2.31
CA ALA A 85 4.10 0.17 -2.12
C ALA A 85 5.41 -0.29 -1.47
N VAL A 86 6.55 0.26 -1.91
CA VAL A 86 7.86 -0.03 -1.30
C VAL A 86 7.91 0.44 0.15
N VAL A 87 7.43 1.64 0.45
CA VAL A 87 7.39 2.16 1.82
C VAL A 87 6.52 1.27 2.71
N VAL A 88 5.32 0.90 2.28
CA VAL A 88 4.42 0.03 3.05
C VAL A 88 5.03 -1.35 3.24
N TRP A 89 5.60 -1.94 2.20
CA TRP A 89 6.27 -3.23 2.28
C TRP A 89 7.45 -3.20 3.28
N LEU A 90 8.29 -2.17 3.24
CA LEU A 90 9.38 -1.98 4.20
C LEU A 90 8.87 -1.82 5.63
N LEU A 91 7.78 -1.07 5.85
CA LEU A 91 7.19 -0.92 7.17
C LEU A 91 6.74 -2.26 7.75
N PHE A 92 6.01 -3.07 6.97
CA PHE A 92 5.57 -4.40 7.42
C PHE A 92 6.74 -5.37 7.60
N PHE A 93 7.75 -5.30 6.73
CA PHE A 93 8.97 -6.07 6.87
C PHE A 93 9.68 -5.73 8.20
N LEU A 94 9.86 -4.45 8.50
CA LEU A 94 10.48 -4.02 9.76
C LEU A 94 9.65 -4.42 10.98
N VAL A 95 8.33 -4.17 10.95
CA VAL A 95 7.43 -4.53 12.06
C VAL A 95 7.45 -6.03 12.32
N GLY A 96 7.33 -6.86 11.28
CA GLY A 96 7.37 -8.31 11.45
C GLY A 96 8.72 -8.81 11.97
N ARG A 97 9.84 -8.20 11.55
CA ARG A 97 11.18 -8.55 12.03
C ARG A 97 11.35 -8.18 13.52
N LEU A 98 10.87 -7.00 13.93
CA LEU A 98 10.89 -6.55 15.32
C LEU A 98 9.98 -7.41 16.22
N ALA A 99 8.86 -7.91 15.68
CA ALA A 99 7.95 -8.81 16.37
C ALA A 99 8.46 -10.27 16.46
N GLY A 100 9.67 -10.57 15.95
CA GLY A 100 10.24 -11.91 15.99
C GLY A 100 9.61 -12.90 14.99
N VAL A 101 8.86 -12.41 14.01
CA VAL A 101 8.24 -13.27 12.98
C VAL A 101 9.33 -13.79 12.05
N ASN A 102 9.36 -15.11 11.84
CA ASN A 102 10.24 -15.74 10.87
C ASN A 102 9.79 -15.39 9.44
N GLN A 103 10.40 -14.35 8.89
CA GLN A 103 10.12 -13.90 7.53
C GLN A 103 10.87 -14.74 6.51
N LYS A 104 10.13 -15.55 5.75
CA LYS A 104 10.66 -16.20 4.56
C LYS A 104 10.88 -15.13 3.48
N ILE A 105 12.14 -14.80 3.23
CA ILE A 105 12.53 -13.73 2.30
C ILE A 105 11.94 -13.95 0.90
N ASN A 106 11.96 -15.18 0.39
CA ASN A 106 11.43 -15.50 -0.95
C ASN A 106 9.93 -15.21 -1.09
N GLU A 107 9.12 -15.61 -0.11
CA GLU A 107 7.68 -15.31 -0.08
C GLU A 107 7.45 -13.80 0.09
N GLY A 108 8.26 -13.14 0.93
CA GLY A 108 8.23 -11.69 1.12
C GLY A 108 8.54 -10.89 -0.15
N LEU A 109 9.46 -11.38 -1.00
CA LEU A 109 9.81 -10.76 -2.28
C LEU A 109 8.67 -10.87 -3.30
N ILE A 110 8.04 -12.05 -3.42
CA ILE A 110 6.87 -12.25 -4.31
C ILE A 110 5.73 -11.32 -3.86
N ASN A 111 5.46 -11.28 -2.56
CA ASN A 111 4.42 -10.40 -2.01
C ASN A 111 4.73 -8.92 -2.22
N GLY A 112 6.01 -8.54 -2.12
CA GLY A 112 6.48 -7.19 -2.45
C GLY A 112 6.30 -6.84 -3.93
N ALA A 113 6.61 -7.76 -4.84
CA ALA A 113 6.41 -7.57 -6.27
C ALA A 113 4.92 -7.37 -6.62
N LEU A 114 4.04 -8.19 -6.05
CA LEU A 114 2.59 -8.04 -6.20
C LEU A 114 2.09 -6.71 -5.63
N ALA A 115 2.57 -6.32 -4.45
CA ALA A 115 2.25 -5.03 -3.85
C ALA A 115 2.67 -3.85 -4.73
N VAL A 116 3.85 -3.92 -5.37
CA VAL A 116 4.32 -2.89 -6.31
C VAL A 116 3.42 -2.82 -7.55
N LEU A 117 3.05 -3.96 -8.13
CA LEU A 117 2.12 -4.00 -9.26
C LEU A 117 0.76 -3.36 -8.91
N LEU A 118 0.20 -3.71 -7.75
CA LEU A 118 -1.04 -3.11 -7.27
C LEU A 118 -0.89 -1.61 -7.00
N GLY A 119 0.25 -1.19 -6.43
CA GLY A 119 0.58 0.21 -6.23
C GLY A 119 0.62 0.98 -7.55
N ILE A 120 1.26 0.43 -8.59
CA ILE A 120 1.30 1.03 -9.93
C ILE A 120 -0.13 1.21 -10.47
N VAL A 121 -0.94 0.15 -10.45
CA VAL A 121 -2.31 0.18 -11.01
C VAL A 121 -3.16 1.19 -10.24
N GLY A 122 -3.16 1.14 -8.91
CA GLY A 122 -3.90 2.08 -8.08
C GLY A 122 -3.47 3.53 -8.34
N GLY A 123 -2.16 3.77 -8.39
CA GLY A 123 -1.59 5.09 -8.68
C GLY A 123 -1.97 5.63 -10.05
N VAL A 124 -1.94 4.80 -11.10
CA VAL A 124 -2.34 5.20 -12.46
C VAL A 124 -3.82 5.55 -12.52
N ILE A 125 -4.68 4.71 -11.93
CA ILE A 125 -6.12 4.97 -11.85
C ILE A 125 -6.38 6.27 -11.08
N GLY A 126 -5.70 6.47 -9.95
CA GLY A 126 -5.85 7.62 -9.08
C GLY A 126 -5.65 8.97 -9.79
N ILE A 127 -4.75 9.06 -10.77
CA ILE A 127 -4.51 10.31 -11.52
C ILE A 127 -5.80 10.82 -12.18
N ASN A 128 -6.64 9.91 -12.68
CA ASN A 128 -7.80 10.21 -13.52
C ASN A 128 -9.11 10.38 -12.75
N ILE A 129 -9.13 10.00 -11.47
CA ILE A 129 -10.19 10.32 -10.53
C ILE A 129 -9.91 11.74 -10.01
#